data_AF-D4XIJ0-F1
#
_entry.id   AF-D4XIJ0-F1
#
_cell.length_a   1.000
_cell.length_b   1.000
_cell.length_c   1.000
_cell.angle_alpha   90.00
_cell.angle_beta   90.00
_cell.angle_gamma   90.00
#
_symmetry.space_group_name_H-M   'P 1'
#
loop_
_entity.id
_entity.type
_entity.pdbx_description
1 polymer ?
#
loop_
_entity_poly.entity_id
_entity_poly.type
_entity_poly.pdbx_seq_one_letter_code
_entity_poly.pdbx_strand_id
1 'polypeptide(L)'
;MRAWCEDVAARVRTVNTRSPDENLSCVCAFGSQAWDALFGLPRPANLHPFRVFGEGAREAVSTPGDILLHIRADAMDLCFEVATLLMNDLGDAVTVVDEVHGFRYFDRRAIIGFVDGTENPKDAKR
;
A
#
# COMPACT_ATOMS: atom_id res chain seq x y z
N MET A 1 2.87 -17.31 -0.84
CA MET A 1 1.99 -16.20 -0.44
C MET A 1 1.87 -15.99 1.07
N ARG A 2 1.35 -16.94 1.86
CA ARG A 2 1.24 -16.73 3.33
C ARG A 2 2.60 -16.56 4.01
N ALA A 3 3.58 -17.42 3.68
CA ALA A 3 4.96 -17.28 4.17
C ALA A 3 5.58 -15.93 3.78
N TRP A 4 5.35 -15.48 2.54
CA TRP A 4 5.81 -14.16 2.07
C TRP A 4 5.28 -13.00 2.93
N CYS A 5 4.09 -13.12 3.54
CA CYS A 5 3.57 -12.08 4.44
C CYS A 5 4.45 -11.90 5.68
N GLU A 6 5.06 -12.98 6.18
CA GLU A 6 5.97 -12.95 7.33
C GLU A 6 7.29 -12.25 6.95
N ASP A 7 7.70 -12.35 5.69
CA ASP A 7 8.92 -11.77 5.16
C ASP A 7 8.82 -10.26 4.92
N VAL A 8 7.62 -9.69 4.74
CA VAL A 8 7.43 -8.25 4.49
C VAL A 8 8.14 -7.40 5.55
N ALA A 9 7.90 -7.71 6.84
CA ALA A 9 8.52 -6.98 7.94
C ALA A 9 10.04 -7.21 7.99
N ALA A 10 10.51 -8.38 7.57
CA ALA A 10 11.94 -8.68 7.48
C ALA A 10 12.61 -7.85 6.38
N ARG A 11 12.02 -7.77 5.17
CA ARG A 11 12.53 -6.96 4.06
C ARG A 11 12.63 -5.48 4.42
N VAL A 12 11.57 -4.94 5.05
CA VAL A 12 11.59 -3.55 5.56
C VAL A 12 12.73 -3.33 6.53
N ARG A 13 12.92 -4.22 7.52
CA ARG A 13 14.03 -4.10 8.49
C ARG A 13 15.38 -4.18 7.80
N THR A 14 15.57 -5.11 6.87
CA THR A 14 16.83 -5.27 6.12
C THR A 14 17.23 -3.98 5.42
N VAL A 15 16.30 -3.34 4.70
CA VAL A 15 16.58 -2.07 4.01
C VAL A 15 16.77 -0.94 5.01
N ASN A 16 15.91 -0.85 6.02
CA ASN A 16 15.97 0.22 7.02
C ASN A 16 17.24 0.19 7.88
N THR A 17 17.91 -0.96 8.04
CA THR A 17 19.15 -1.05 8.85
C THR A 17 20.26 -0.11 8.39
N ARG A 18 20.26 0.26 7.10
CA ARG A 18 21.26 1.15 6.50
C ARG A 18 20.90 2.64 6.66
N SER A 19 19.62 2.94 6.91
CA SER A 19 19.07 4.29 6.93
C SER A 19 17.91 4.43 7.93
N PRO A 20 18.15 4.27 9.24
CA PRO A 20 17.09 4.16 10.24
C PRO A 20 16.23 5.43 10.39
N ASP A 21 16.77 6.58 9.99
CA ASP A 21 16.13 7.89 10.14
C ASP A 21 15.23 8.28 8.94
N GLU A 22 15.15 7.44 7.90
CA GLU A 22 14.43 7.75 6.64
C GLU A 22 12.94 7.36 6.66
N ASN A 23 12.38 7.10 7.84
CA ASN A 23 10.94 6.83 8.06
C ASN A 23 10.34 5.73 7.13
N LEU A 24 11.14 4.72 6.79
CA LEU A 24 10.71 3.63 5.90
C LEU A 24 9.58 2.79 6.53
N SER A 25 8.50 2.61 5.78
CA SER A 25 7.35 1.80 6.13
C SER A 25 6.76 1.08 4.91
N CYS A 26 6.22 -0.11 5.12
CA CYS A 26 5.45 -0.85 4.12
C CYS A 26 4.19 -1.40 4.77
N VAL A 27 3.04 -1.14 4.15
CA VAL A 27 1.76 -1.77 4.49
C VAL A 27 1.38 -2.71 3.35
N CYS A 28 1.15 -3.98 3.69
CA CYS A 28 0.58 -4.96 2.78
C CYS A 28 -0.92 -5.12 3.07
N ALA A 29 -1.75 -4.96 2.06
CA ALA A 29 -3.19 -5.19 2.15
C ALA A 29 -3.65 -6.19 1.10
N PHE A 30 -4.77 -6.87 1.38
CA PHE A 30 -5.32 -7.93 0.53
C PHE A 30 -6.75 -7.60 0.12
N GLY A 31 -7.03 -7.84 -1.16
CA GLY A 31 -8.36 -7.70 -1.74
C GLY A 31 -9.36 -8.69 -1.13
N SER A 32 -10.64 -8.34 -1.23
CA SER A 32 -11.74 -9.14 -0.69
C SER A 32 -11.74 -10.58 -1.23
N GLN A 33 -11.53 -10.77 -2.54
CA GLN A 33 -11.54 -12.09 -3.17
C GLN A 33 -10.24 -12.85 -2.88
N ALA A 34 -9.10 -12.16 -2.96
CA ALA A 34 -7.79 -12.71 -2.57
C ALA A 34 -7.81 -13.25 -1.14
N TRP A 35 -8.49 -12.58 -0.21
CA TRP A 35 -8.61 -13.05 1.18
C TRP A 35 -9.24 -14.44 1.29
N ASP A 36 -10.29 -14.73 0.52
CA ASP A 36 -10.95 -16.03 0.58
C ASP A 36 -10.03 -17.15 0.07
N ALA A 37 -9.26 -16.89 -0.98
CA ALA A 37 -8.28 -17.84 -1.51
C ALA A 37 -7.05 -18.01 -0.59
N LEU A 38 -6.57 -16.90 0.00
CA LEU A 38 -5.29 -16.85 0.70
C LEU A 38 -5.37 -17.02 2.21
N PHE A 39 -6.52 -16.82 2.84
CA PHE A 39 -6.65 -16.84 4.30
C PHE A 39 -7.88 -17.60 4.76
N GLY A 40 -9.02 -17.43 4.09
CA GLY A 40 -10.28 -18.05 4.47
C GLY A 40 -10.84 -17.42 5.77
N LEU A 41 -11.21 -18.27 6.73
CA LEU A 41 -11.78 -17.83 8.01
C LEU A 41 -10.72 -17.74 9.12
N PRO A 42 -10.86 -16.80 10.09
CA PRO A 42 -11.92 -15.80 10.19
C PRO A 42 -11.71 -14.65 9.20
N ARG A 43 -12.82 -14.16 8.64
CA ARG A 43 -12.82 -13.04 7.70
C ARG A 43 -13.15 -11.74 8.42
N PRO A 44 -12.51 -10.61 8.11
CA PRO A 44 -12.90 -9.33 8.67
C PRO A 44 -14.35 -9.00 8.29
N ALA A 45 -15.16 -8.62 9.29
CA ALA A 45 -16.62 -8.53 9.15
C ALA A 45 -17.09 -7.60 8.00
N ASN A 46 -16.33 -6.56 7.71
CA ASN A 46 -16.66 -5.56 6.68
C ASN A 46 -15.81 -5.69 5.41
N LEU A 47 -15.06 -6.79 5.22
CA LEU A 47 -14.24 -6.96 4.03
C LEU A 47 -15.11 -7.36 2.84
N HIS A 48 -15.27 -6.43 1.89
CA HIS A 48 -15.98 -6.62 0.64
C HIS A 48 -15.27 -5.86 -0.50
N PRO A 49 -15.54 -6.18 -1.79
CA PRO A 49 -15.03 -5.39 -2.91
C PRO A 49 -15.50 -3.94 -2.85
N PHE A 50 -14.77 -3.02 -3.49
CA PHE A 50 -15.22 -1.63 -3.61
C PHE A 50 -16.57 -1.58 -4.35
N ARG A 51 -17.51 -0.80 -3.80
CA ARG A 51 -18.85 -0.62 -4.39
C ARG A 51 -18.79 0.53 -5.38
N VAL A 52 -19.37 0.34 -6.55
CA VAL A 52 -19.48 1.43 -7.55
C VAL A 52 -20.46 2.49 -7.03
N PHE A 53 -20.10 3.76 -7.19
CA PHE A 53 -20.93 4.89 -6.79
C PHE A 53 -21.01 5.94 -7.91
N GLY A 54 -22.16 6.60 -8.03
CA GLY A 54 -22.40 7.67 -9.01
C GLY A 54 -22.93 7.15 -10.35
N GLU A 55 -23.03 8.05 -11.33
CA GLU A 55 -23.55 7.76 -12.66
C GLU A 55 -22.98 8.73 -13.72
N GLY A 56 -23.00 8.30 -14.99
CA GLY A 56 -22.60 9.12 -16.13
C GLY A 56 -21.13 9.57 -16.04
N ALA A 57 -20.90 10.89 -16.09
CA ALA A 57 -19.56 11.47 -16.09
C ALA A 57 -18.84 11.43 -14.72
N ARG A 58 -19.55 11.07 -13.65
CA ARG A 58 -19.00 11.03 -12.29
C ARG A 58 -19.32 9.69 -11.64
N GLU A 59 -18.57 8.69 -12.04
CA GLU A 59 -18.65 7.33 -11.52
C GLU A 59 -17.32 6.95 -10.84
N ALA A 60 -17.41 6.49 -9.59
CA ALA A 60 -16.31 5.85 -8.89
C ALA A 60 -16.34 4.35 -9.22
N VAL A 61 -15.47 3.93 -10.13
CA VAL A 61 -15.41 2.56 -10.63
C VAL A 61 -14.79 1.59 -9.63
N SER A 62 -15.07 0.29 -9.80
CA SER A 62 -14.42 -0.80 -9.07
C SER A 62 -13.47 -1.52 -10.00
N THR A 63 -12.17 -1.42 -9.73
CA THR A 63 -11.11 -2.06 -10.53
C THR A 63 -10.53 -3.27 -9.79
N PRO A 64 -10.02 -4.29 -10.52
CA PRO A 64 -9.38 -5.45 -9.90
C PRO A 64 -8.14 -5.08 -9.06
N GLY A 65 -7.88 -5.86 -8.00
CA GLY A 65 -6.68 -5.72 -7.17
C GLY A 65 -6.67 -6.73 -6.02
N ASP A 66 -5.69 -7.65 -6.03
CA ASP A 66 -5.58 -8.72 -5.04
C ASP A 66 -4.65 -8.37 -3.87
N ILE A 67 -3.59 -7.62 -4.14
CA ILE A 67 -2.58 -7.21 -3.16
C ILE A 67 -2.28 -5.73 -3.39
N LEU A 68 -2.15 -4.97 -2.31
CA LEU A 68 -1.64 -3.60 -2.33
C LEU A 68 -0.39 -3.52 -1.45
N LEU A 69 0.69 -3.00 -2.02
CA LEU A 69 1.90 -2.61 -1.30
C LEU A 69 1.96 -1.08 -1.23
N HIS A 70 1.74 -0.53 -0.04
CA HIS A 70 1.93 0.90 0.19
C HIS A 70 3.25 1.12 0.92
N ILE A 71 4.26 1.57 0.18
CA ILE A 71 5.62 1.80 0.65
C ILE A 71 5.86 3.30 0.76
N ARG A 72 6.44 3.75 1.88
CA ARG A 72 6.81 5.15 2.11
C ARG A 72 8.16 5.22 2.78
N ALA A 73 8.96 6.21 2.39
CA ALA A 73 10.19 6.63 3.03
C ALA A 73 10.45 8.09 2.67
N ASP A 74 11.37 8.73 3.38
CA ASP A 74 11.83 10.08 3.07
C ASP A 74 12.73 10.11 1.81
N ALA A 75 13.38 8.98 1.50
CA ALA A 75 14.15 8.76 0.28
C ALA A 75 13.56 7.63 -0.59
N MET A 76 13.40 7.90 -1.90
CA MET A 76 12.72 7.00 -2.84
C MET A 76 13.53 5.73 -3.15
N ASP A 77 14.85 5.78 -3.05
CA ASP A 77 15.73 4.62 -3.23
C ASP A 77 15.41 3.50 -2.24
N LEU A 78 15.03 3.83 -0.99
CA LEU A 78 14.58 2.85 -0.01
C LEU A 78 13.24 2.21 -0.39
N CYS A 79 12.29 3.00 -0.91
CA CYS A 79 11.03 2.46 -1.43
C CYS A 79 11.28 1.47 -2.57
N PHE A 80 12.15 1.85 -3.51
CA PHE A 80 12.54 1.05 -4.65
C PHE A 80 13.21 -0.27 -4.23
N GLU A 81 14.14 -0.23 -3.29
CA GLU A 81 14.84 -1.42 -2.80
C GLU A 81 13.86 -2.40 -2.12
N VAL A 82 12.98 -1.90 -1.24
CA VAL A 82 11.96 -2.76 -0.59
C VAL A 82 11.01 -3.36 -1.64
N ALA A 83 10.52 -2.56 -2.59
CA ALA A 83 9.66 -3.04 -3.65
C ALA A 83 10.34 -4.14 -4.47
N THR A 84 11.61 -3.94 -4.83
CA THR A 84 12.42 -4.91 -5.59
C THR A 84 12.53 -6.24 -4.85
N LEU A 85 12.89 -6.21 -3.55
CA LEU A 85 13.00 -7.44 -2.74
C LEU A 85 11.66 -8.17 -2.62
N LEU A 86 10.58 -7.45 -2.34
CA LEU A 86 9.25 -8.03 -2.18
C LEU A 86 8.73 -8.65 -3.49
N MET A 87 8.94 -7.97 -4.63
CA MET A 87 8.52 -8.47 -5.93
C MET A 87 9.36 -9.66 -6.40
N ASN A 88 10.66 -9.68 -6.11
CA ASN A 88 11.51 -10.84 -6.37
C ASN A 88 11.05 -12.08 -5.60
N ASP A 89 10.61 -11.91 -4.35
CA ASP A 89 10.07 -13.02 -3.55
C ASP A 89 8.72 -13.53 -4.07
N LEU A 90 7.89 -12.64 -4.65
CA LEU A 90 6.61 -13.01 -5.26
C LEU A 90 6.79 -13.70 -6.62
N GLY A 91 7.79 -13.27 -7.40
CA GLY A 91 8.07 -13.79 -8.74
C GLY A 91 6.82 -13.84 -9.63
N ASP A 92 6.66 -14.94 -10.36
CA ASP A 92 5.54 -15.14 -11.30
C ASP A 92 4.19 -15.41 -10.63
N ALA A 93 4.12 -15.42 -9.30
CA ALA A 93 2.85 -15.64 -8.58
C ALA A 93 1.89 -14.44 -8.66
N VAL A 94 2.39 -13.28 -9.09
CA VAL A 94 1.62 -12.04 -9.20
C VAL A 94 1.89 -11.36 -10.54
N THR A 95 1.03 -10.40 -10.89
CA THR A 95 1.27 -9.49 -12.01
C THR A 95 0.98 -8.08 -11.53
N VAL A 96 1.89 -7.14 -11.81
CA VAL A 96 1.69 -5.73 -11.48
C VAL A 96 0.60 -5.17 -12.40
N VAL A 97 -0.51 -4.72 -11.81
CA VAL A 97 -1.64 -4.13 -12.55
C VAL A 97 -1.61 -2.61 -12.54
N ASP A 98 -0.98 -2.00 -11.53
CA ASP A 98 -0.75 -0.57 -11.40
C ASP A 98 0.46 -0.33 -10.50
N GLU A 99 1.26 0.69 -10.82
CA GLU A 99 2.44 1.09 -10.04
C GLU A 99 2.60 2.61 -10.11
N VAL A 100 2.59 3.26 -8.94
CA VAL A 100 2.62 4.72 -8.83
C VAL A 100 3.68 5.12 -7.81
N HIS A 101 4.62 5.97 -8.24
CA HIS A 101 5.64 6.56 -7.37
C HIS A 101 5.19 7.95 -6.92
N GLY A 102 4.65 8.03 -5.70
CA GLY A 102 4.23 9.29 -5.09
C GLY A 102 5.41 10.13 -4.60
N PHE A 103 5.21 11.44 -4.51
CA PHE A 103 6.19 12.36 -3.92
C PHE A 103 5.47 13.41 -3.08
N ARG A 104 6.15 13.90 -2.04
CA ARG A 104 5.67 15.07 -1.30
C ARG A 104 5.94 16.32 -2.11
N TYR A 105 4.90 17.10 -2.38
CA TYR A 105 5.02 18.37 -3.09
C TYR A 105 5.04 19.54 -2.10
N PHE A 106 6.13 20.31 -2.10
CA PHE A 106 6.36 21.47 -1.22
C PHE A 106 5.98 21.21 0.26
N ASP A 107 5.15 22.10 0.83
CA ASP A 107 4.58 22.12 2.16
C ASP A 107 3.34 21.19 2.29
N ARG A 108 3.38 20.00 1.66
CA ARG A 108 2.31 18.97 1.64
C ARG A 108 1.10 19.40 0.81
N ARG A 109 1.36 19.82 -0.42
CA ARG A 109 0.31 20.19 -1.38
C ARG A 109 -0.06 19.03 -2.28
N ALA A 110 -1.33 19.00 -2.67
CA ALA A 110 -1.77 18.27 -3.85
C ALA A 110 -1.22 18.95 -5.12
N ILE A 111 -1.19 18.23 -6.24
CA ILE A 111 -0.72 18.74 -7.54
C ILE A 111 -1.54 19.96 -8.01
N ILE A 112 -2.79 20.06 -7.58
CA ILE A 112 -3.68 21.21 -7.85
C ILE A 112 -3.36 22.47 -7.02
N GLY A 113 -2.30 22.43 -6.19
CA GLY A 113 -1.76 23.61 -5.49
C GLY A 113 -2.34 23.87 -4.09
N PHE A 114 -3.30 23.06 -3.63
CA PHE A 114 -3.87 23.17 -2.28
C PHE A 114 -3.14 22.27 -1.28
N VAL A 115 -3.02 22.70 -0.03
CA VAL A 115 -2.51 21.86 1.06
C VAL A 115 -3.49 20.72 1.31
N ASP A 116 -2.99 19.49 1.38
CA ASP A 116 -3.79 18.28 1.56
C ASP A 116 -3.45 17.57 2.88
N GLY A 117 -4.44 16.89 3.46
CA GLY A 117 -4.31 16.17 4.73
C GLY A 117 -4.39 17.03 5.99
N THR A 118 -4.78 18.31 5.89
CA THR A 118 -4.99 19.20 7.05
C THR A 118 -6.01 18.64 8.05
N GLU A 119 -7.09 18.04 7.54
CA GLU A 119 -8.20 17.46 8.31
C GLU A 119 -7.98 16.00 8.72
N ASN A 120 -6.80 15.43 8.46
CA ASN A 120 -6.50 14.08 8.95
C ASN A 120 -6.50 14.08 10.48
N PRO A 121 -7.09 13.06 11.12
CA PRO A 121 -7.06 12.94 12.57
C PRO A 121 -5.60 12.92 13.04
N LYS A 122 -5.24 13.89 13.87
CA LYS A 122 -3.99 13.92 14.63
C LYS A 122 -4.30 13.30 15.98
N ASP A 123 -3.44 12.40 16.45
CA ASP A 123 -3.53 11.66 17.72
C ASP A 123 -4.76 11.99 18.58
N ALA A 124 -5.84 11.22 18.39
CA ALA A 124 -6.81 11.03 19.45
C ALA A 124 -6.14 10.12 20.50
N LYS A 125 -6.03 10.60 21.75
CA LYS A 125 -5.52 9.87 22.93
C LYS A 125 -5.64 8.35 22.77
N ARG A 126 -4.49 7.67 22.64
CA ARG A 126 -4.38 6.25 22.94
C ARG A 126 -4.53 6.02 24.44
#